data_AF-A0A941PEF6-F1
#
_entry.id   AF-A0A941PEF6-F1
#
_cell.length_a   1.000
_cell.length_b   1.000
_cell.length_c   1.000
_cell.angle_alpha   90.00
_cell.angle_beta   90.00
_cell.angle_gamma   90.00
#
_symmetry.space_group_name_H-M   'P 1'
#
loop_
_entity.id
_entity.type
_entity.pdbx_description
1 polymer ?
#
loop_
_entity_poly.entity_id
_entity_poly.type
_entity_poly.pdbx_seq_one_letter_code
_entity_poly.pdbx_strand_id
1 'polypeptide(L)'
;MKTLTGQLKQAGISLLEVLLSLAIISIVLVMAVQWFGKARSDQQLNIVRTFIGADMAAIQAYGINNNGDYTGLDWKPLVDNGYLTTDTKNLNCTDGGCTQVTPWGKDVTIGGQQTAQPTLSIPLPNSNLCQNLVQSYGAKYVACDDAGTATITINGVDG
;
A
#
# COMPACT_ATOMS: atom_id res chain seq x y z
N MET A 1 -43.82 -49.44 -27.49
CA MET A 1 -43.23 -48.28 -28.18
C MET A 1 -43.69 -46.98 -27.47
N LYS A 2 -43.22 -46.76 -26.25
CA LYS A 2 -43.51 -45.58 -25.41
C LYS A 2 -42.41 -45.55 -24.37
N THR A 3 -41.46 -44.59 -24.46
CA THR A 3 -40.69 -44.02 -23.32
C THR A 3 -39.45 -43.19 -23.69
N LEU A 4 -39.06 -43.03 -24.95
CA LEU A 4 -37.86 -42.22 -25.27
C LEU A 4 -38.07 -40.70 -25.07
N THR A 5 -39.28 -40.19 -25.25
CA THR A 5 -39.60 -38.75 -25.09
C THR A 5 -39.65 -38.28 -23.63
N GLY A 6 -39.91 -39.17 -22.67
CA GLY A 6 -39.96 -38.82 -21.23
C GLY A 6 -38.57 -38.60 -20.63
N GLN A 7 -37.61 -39.46 -20.99
CA GLN A 7 -36.24 -39.36 -20.47
C GLN A 7 -35.47 -38.16 -21.03
N LEU A 8 -35.69 -37.79 -22.30
CA LEU A 8 -35.13 -36.57 -22.89
C LEU A 8 -35.67 -35.30 -22.22
N LYS A 9 -36.96 -35.28 -21.83
CA LYS A 9 -37.58 -34.15 -21.14
C LYS A 9 -37.06 -34.00 -19.71
N GLN A 10 -36.83 -35.13 -19.02
CA GLN A 10 -36.26 -35.15 -17.67
C GLN A 10 -34.77 -34.78 -17.66
N ALA A 11 -34.00 -35.23 -18.66
CA ALA A 11 -32.60 -34.82 -18.86
C ALA A 11 -32.49 -33.33 -19.23
N GLY A 12 -33.40 -32.80 -20.05
CA GLY A 12 -33.43 -31.38 -20.42
C GLY A 12 -33.75 -30.45 -19.23
N ILE A 13 -34.64 -30.86 -18.33
CA ILE A 13 -34.93 -30.11 -17.10
C ILE A 13 -33.73 -30.15 -16.13
N SER A 14 -33.11 -31.32 -15.95
CA SER A 14 -31.92 -31.47 -15.10
C SER A 14 -30.72 -30.67 -15.62
N LEU A 15 -30.49 -30.66 -16.94
CA LEU A 15 -29.41 -29.89 -17.56
C LEU A 15 -29.65 -28.38 -17.45
N LEU A 16 -30.92 -27.94 -17.53
CA LEU A 16 -31.29 -26.53 -17.34
C LEU A 16 -31.11 -26.07 -15.89
N GLU A 17 -31.36 -26.93 -14.92
CA GLU A 17 -31.16 -26.65 -13.49
C GLU A 17 -29.67 -26.54 -13.14
N VAL A 18 -28.83 -27.41 -13.71
CA VAL A 18 -27.37 -27.33 -13.57
C VAL A 18 -26.83 -26.06 -14.22
N LEU A 19 -27.26 -25.72 -15.44
CA LEU A 19 -26.83 -24.47 -16.09
C LEU A 19 -27.28 -23.23 -15.32
N LEU A 20 -28.48 -23.24 -14.74
CA LEU A 20 -28.94 -22.15 -13.88
C LEU A 20 -28.08 -22.03 -12.62
N SER A 21 -27.74 -23.15 -11.97
CA SER A 21 -26.87 -23.14 -10.78
C SER A 21 -25.47 -22.59 -11.11
N LEU A 22 -24.93 -22.97 -12.26
CA LEU A 22 -23.60 -22.56 -12.71
C LEU A 22 -23.58 -21.07 -13.10
N ALA A 23 -24.66 -20.59 -13.71
CA ALA A 23 -24.86 -19.16 -13.99
C ALA A 23 -24.89 -18.33 -12.69
N ILE A 24 -25.63 -18.77 -11.66
CA ILE A 24 -25.70 -18.07 -10.37
C ILE A 24 -24.32 -18.04 -9.70
N ILE A 25 -23.63 -19.18 -9.62
CA ILE A 25 -22.28 -19.25 -9.01
C ILE A 25 -21.30 -18.33 -9.74
N SER A 26 -21.36 -18.28 -11.09
CA SER A 26 -20.48 -17.41 -11.87
C SER A 26 -20.70 -15.93 -11.58
N ILE A 27 -21.95 -15.50 -11.41
CA ILE A 27 -22.30 -14.11 -11.07
C ILE A 27 -21.78 -13.75 -9.67
N VAL A 28 -21.92 -14.66 -8.70
CA VAL A 28 -21.41 -14.47 -7.34
C VAL A 28 -19.88 -14.36 -7.33
N LEU A 29 -19.18 -15.18 -8.11
CA LEU A 29 -17.72 -15.14 -8.20
C LEU A 29 -17.21 -13.81 -8.77
N VAL A 30 -17.87 -13.26 -9.79
CA VAL A 30 -17.47 -11.96 -10.36
C VAL A 30 -17.58 -10.84 -9.33
N MET A 31 -18.68 -10.79 -8.58
CA MET A 31 -18.84 -9.81 -7.50
C MET A 31 -17.81 -10.00 -6.39
N ALA A 32 -17.55 -11.26 -5.99
CA ALA A 32 -16.55 -11.57 -4.97
C ALA A 32 -15.16 -11.08 -5.38
N VAL A 33 -14.72 -11.35 -6.61
CA VAL A 33 -13.39 -10.94 -7.11
C VAL A 33 -13.22 -9.42 -7.09
N GLN A 34 -14.24 -8.67 -7.53
CA GLN A 34 -14.20 -7.21 -7.48
C GLN A 34 -14.12 -6.67 -6.05
N TRP A 35 -14.89 -7.25 -5.15
CA TRP A 35 -14.91 -6.84 -3.74
C TRP A 35 -13.60 -7.15 -3.02
N PHE A 36 -13.02 -8.34 -3.28
CA PHE A 36 -11.70 -8.71 -2.77
C PHE A 36 -10.60 -7.77 -3.25
N GLY A 37 -10.65 -7.32 -4.51
CA GLY A 37 -9.69 -6.35 -5.04
C GLY A 37 -9.71 -5.02 -4.26
N LYS A 38 -10.90 -4.49 -3.99
CA LYS A 38 -11.05 -3.23 -3.25
C LYS A 38 -10.64 -3.37 -1.78
N ALA A 39 -11.14 -4.40 -1.10
CA ALA A 39 -10.81 -4.65 0.31
C ALA A 39 -9.29 -4.82 0.54
N ARG A 40 -8.62 -5.53 -0.39
CA ARG A 40 -7.16 -5.68 -0.34
C ARG A 40 -6.44 -4.34 -0.51
N SER A 41 -6.87 -3.52 -1.48
CA SER A 41 -6.27 -2.20 -1.71
C SER A 41 -6.42 -1.28 -0.49
N ASP A 42 -7.59 -1.29 0.16
CA ASP A 42 -7.85 -0.46 1.35
C ASP A 42 -7.01 -0.93 2.55
N GLN A 43 -6.86 -2.25 2.73
CA GLN A 43 -5.98 -2.81 3.76
C GLN A 43 -4.51 -2.45 3.51
N GLN A 44 -4.05 -2.55 2.25
CA GLN A 44 -2.70 -2.16 1.86
C GLN A 44 -2.45 -0.67 2.10
N LEU A 45 -3.41 0.19 1.78
CA LEU A 45 -3.30 1.62 2.05
C LEU A 45 -3.24 1.92 3.55
N ASN A 46 -3.97 1.19 4.38
CA ASN A 46 -3.91 1.36 5.83
C ASN A 46 -2.55 0.96 6.42
N ILE A 47 -1.94 -0.11 5.88
CA ILE A 47 -0.56 -0.49 6.22
C ILE A 47 0.40 0.65 5.88
N VAL A 48 0.22 1.27 4.69
CA VAL A 48 1.03 2.41 4.26
C VAL A 48 0.92 3.60 5.20
N ARG A 49 -0.30 3.98 5.59
CA ARG A 49 -0.52 5.07 6.57
C ARG A 49 0.16 4.80 7.91
N THR A 50 0.18 3.54 8.35
CA THR A 50 0.79 3.16 9.62
C THR A 50 2.29 3.35 9.59
N PHE A 51 2.99 2.87 8.55
CA PHE A 51 4.43 3.05 8.48
C PHE A 51 4.82 4.51 8.18
N ILE A 52 4.04 5.25 7.37
CA ILE A 52 4.29 6.68 7.13
C ILE A 52 4.39 7.45 8.45
N GLY A 53 3.45 7.21 9.37
CA GLY A 53 3.47 7.88 10.67
C GLY A 53 4.73 7.55 11.47
N ALA A 54 5.17 6.29 11.44
CA ALA A 54 6.40 5.85 12.10
C ALA A 54 7.65 6.45 11.45
N ASP A 55 7.73 6.45 10.11
CA ASP A 55 8.86 6.98 9.35
C ASP A 55 9.00 8.48 9.56
N MET A 56 7.89 9.23 9.51
CA MET A 56 7.89 10.66 9.79
C MET A 56 8.39 10.96 11.20
N ALA A 57 7.96 10.19 12.19
CA ALA A 57 8.41 10.35 13.57
C ALA A 57 9.91 10.01 13.72
N ALA A 58 10.37 8.93 13.07
CA ALA A 58 11.78 8.52 13.10
C ALA A 58 12.69 9.55 12.44
N ILE A 59 12.30 10.07 11.27
CA ILE A 59 13.03 11.12 10.56
C ILE A 59 13.06 12.41 11.39
N GLN A 60 11.94 12.81 12.00
CA GLN A 60 11.93 13.96 12.91
C GLN A 60 12.84 13.74 14.12
N ALA A 61 12.79 12.56 14.75
CA ALA A 61 13.66 12.24 15.89
C ALA A 61 15.14 12.28 15.51
N TYR A 62 15.50 11.82 14.30
CA TYR A 62 16.85 11.97 13.77
C TYR A 62 17.27 13.44 13.67
N GLY A 63 16.43 14.29 13.07
CA GLY A 63 16.69 15.72 12.95
C GLY A 63 16.84 16.41 14.31
N ILE A 64 15.99 16.07 15.29
CA ILE A 64 16.08 16.62 16.66
C ILE A 64 17.44 16.27 17.30
N ASN A 65 17.90 15.03 17.15
CA ASN A 65 19.15 14.58 17.74
C ASN A 65 20.41 15.05 17.00
N ASN A 66 20.25 15.54 15.76
CA ASN A 66 21.34 16.07 14.94
C ASN A 66 21.22 17.60 14.73
N ASN A 67 20.57 18.31 15.65
CA ASN A 67 20.47 19.78 15.63
C ASN A 67 19.86 20.35 14.32
N GLY A 68 18.89 19.65 13.74
CA GLY A 68 18.26 20.02 12.46
C GLY A 68 19.05 19.63 11.22
N ASP A 69 20.20 18.95 11.36
CA ASP A 69 20.95 18.37 10.24
C ASP A 69 20.39 16.99 9.87
N TYR A 70 20.08 16.84 8.58
CA TYR A 70 19.60 15.58 8.00
C TYR A 70 20.67 14.90 7.13
N THR A 71 21.91 15.39 7.16
CA THR A 71 23.02 14.82 6.38
C THR A 71 23.26 13.37 6.79
N GLY A 72 23.22 12.46 5.80
CA GLY A 72 23.35 11.02 6.05
C GLY A 72 22.06 10.34 6.50
N LEU A 73 20.91 11.03 6.47
CA LEU A 73 19.61 10.43 6.71
C LEU A 73 19.31 9.34 5.67
N ASP A 74 19.19 8.12 6.15
CA ASP A 74 18.79 6.93 5.40
C ASP A 74 18.14 5.92 6.35
N TRP A 75 17.54 4.86 5.82
CA TRP A 75 16.86 3.82 6.59
C TRP A 75 17.78 3.14 7.61
N LYS A 76 19.04 2.88 7.22
CA LYS A 76 20.00 2.18 8.09
C LYS A 76 20.39 3.00 9.32
N PRO A 77 20.78 4.28 9.21
CA PRO A 77 20.96 5.16 10.36
C PRO A 77 19.71 5.27 11.26
N LEU A 78 18.50 5.29 10.69
CA LEU A 78 17.27 5.33 11.50
C LEU A 78 17.10 4.08 12.36
N VAL A 79 17.48 2.91 11.84
CA VAL A 79 17.44 1.63 12.57
C VAL A 79 18.60 1.52 13.56
N ASP A 80 19.82 1.80 13.13
CA ASP A 80 21.03 1.65 13.95
C ASP A 80 20.99 2.57 15.19
N ASN A 81 20.38 3.76 15.06
CA ASN A 81 20.18 4.69 16.18
C ASN A 81 18.88 4.43 16.99
N GLY A 82 18.10 3.41 16.62
CA GLY A 82 16.89 3.00 17.34
C GLY A 82 15.67 3.90 17.15
N TYR A 83 15.66 4.78 16.14
CA TYR A 83 14.49 5.59 15.79
C TYR A 83 13.40 4.79 15.09
N LEU A 84 13.78 3.70 14.43
CA LEU A 84 12.88 2.80 13.72
C LEU A 84 13.19 1.34 14.08
N THR A 85 12.15 0.52 14.25
CA THR A 85 12.33 -0.91 14.54
C THR A 85 12.19 -1.76 13.28
N THR A 86 12.99 -2.82 13.19
CA THR A 86 12.95 -3.80 12.09
C THR A 86 11.79 -4.78 12.19
N ASP A 87 10.98 -4.71 13.25
CA ASP A 87 9.81 -5.58 13.43
C ASP A 87 8.66 -5.26 12.45
N THR A 88 8.83 -4.23 11.63
CA THR A 88 7.88 -3.88 10.57
C THR A 88 8.13 -4.78 9.35
N LYS A 89 7.08 -5.48 8.88
CA LYS A 89 7.15 -6.37 7.70
C LYS A 89 7.64 -5.71 6.40
N ASN A 90 7.69 -4.39 6.40
CA ASN A 90 7.97 -3.57 5.23
C ASN A 90 9.41 -3.08 5.20
N LEU A 91 10.18 -3.21 6.30
CA LEU A 91 11.57 -2.78 6.38
C LEU A 91 12.48 -4.00 6.42
N ASN A 92 13.33 -4.16 5.40
CA ASN A 92 14.30 -5.23 5.34
C ASN A 92 15.71 -4.64 5.51
N CYS A 93 16.40 -5.04 6.57
CA CYS A 93 17.76 -4.61 6.87
C CYS A 93 18.72 -5.79 6.71
N THR A 94 19.75 -5.58 5.90
CA THR A 94 20.89 -6.49 5.73
C THR A 94 22.18 -5.73 6.06
N ASP A 95 23.31 -6.44 6.12
CA ASP A 95 24.62 -5.80 6.36
C ASP A 95 24.97 -4.73 5.32
N GLY A 96 24.39 -4.82 4.11
CA GLY A 96 24.59 -3.87 3.02
C GLY A 96 23.66 -2.65 3.03
N GLY A 97 22.68 -2.59 3.94
CA GLY A 97 21.71 -1.48 4.00
C GLY A 97 20.31 -1.91 4.39
N CYS A 98 19.44 -0.92 4.58
CA CYS A 98 18.03 -1.11 4.86
C CYS A 98 17.18 -0.60 3.69
N THR A 99 16.15 -1.35 3.33
CA THR A 99 15.20 -0.97 2.28
C THR A 99 13.78 -1.15 2.80
N GLN A 100 12.99 -0.10 2.69
CA GLN A 100 11.58 -0.15 2.98
C GLN A 100 10.78 -0.36 1.70
N VAL A 101 9.81 -1.27 1.72
CA VAL A 101 9.03 -1.69 0.56
C VAL A 101 7.55 -1.54 0.84
N THR A 102 6.83 -0.95 -0.10
CA THR A 102 5.37 -0.84 -0.05
C THR A 102 4.70 -2.22 -0.19
N PRO A 103 3.41 -2.36 0.19
CA PRO A 103 2.66 -3.60 -0.02
C PRO A 103 2.49 -4.04 -1.48
N TRP A 104 2.91 -3.20 -2.43
CA TRP A 104 2.94 -3.46 -3.87
C TRP A 104 4.34 -3.81 -4.39
N GLY A 105 5.33 -3.98 -3.50
CA GLY A 105 6.68 -4.40 -3.88
C GLY A 105 7.53 -3.28 -4.49
N LYS A 106 7.23 -2.02 -4.17
CA LYS A 106 8.01 -0.85 -4.62
C LYS A 106 8.74 -0.22 -3.46
N ASP A 107 9.97 0.19 -3.69
CA ASP A 107 10.83 0.76 -2.65
C ASP A 107 10.37 2.16 -2.25
N VAL A 108 10.38 2.42 -0.95
CA VAL A 108 10.18 3.74 -0.36
C VAL A 108 11.54 4.38 -0.18
N THR A 109 11.67 5.62 -0.65
CA THR A 109 12.96 6.33 -0.62
C THR A 109 12.87 7.60 0.23
N ILE A 110 13.96 7.88 0.94
CA ILE A 110 14.14 9.13 1.67
C ILE A 110 14.90 10.09 0.76
N GLY A 111 14.38 11.31 0.61
CA GLY A 111 14.99 12.38 -0.16
C GLY A 111 15.22 13.64 0.69
N GLY A 112 15.87 14.64 0.10
CA GLY A 112 16.06 15.94 0.76
C GLY A 112 17.01 15.89 1.95
N GLN A 113 17.95 14.95 2.01
CA GLN A 113 18.88 14.77 3.13
C GLN A 113 19.74 15.99 3.45
N GLN A 114 19.95 16.89 2.48
CA GLN A 114 20.74 18.12 2.68
C GLN A 114 19.85 19.36 2.84
N THR A 115 18.55 19.17 3.01
CA THR A 115 17.58 20.25 3.13
C THR A 115 16.99 20.24 4.53
N ALA A 116 16.50 21.40 4.98
CA ALA A 116 15.78 21.51 6.24
C ALA A 116 14.43 20.77 6.23
N GLN A 117 14.00 20.19 5.09
CA GLN A 117 12.72 19.50 4.95
C GLN A 117 12.93 18.19 4.19
N PRO A 118 13.32 17.10 4.89
CA PRO A 118 13.45 15.81 4.25
C PRO A 118 12.10 15.34 3.72
N THR A 119 12.15 14.54 2.65
CA THR A 119 10.97 14.02 1.98
C THR A 119 10.94 12.51 1.99
N LEU A 120 9.74 11.94 2.01
CA LEU A 120 9.51 10.50 1.87
C LEU A 120 8.77 10.26 0.56
N SER A 121 9.37 9.50 -0.36
CA SER A 121 8.78 9.19 -1.66
C SER A 121 8.24 7.76 -1.65
N ILE A 122 6.94 7.63 -1.86
CA ILE A 122 6.17 6.39 -1.73
C ILE A 122 5.51 6.10 -3.08
N PRO A 123 5.98 5.08 -3.81
CA PRO A 123 5.33 4.68 -5.04
C PRO A 123 3.98 4.01 -4.76
N LEU A 124 2.93 4.47 -5.42
CA LEU A 124 1.59 3.91 -5.33
C LEU A 124 1.13 3.38 -6.70
N PRO A 125 0.24 2.39 -6.73
CA PRO A 125 -0.26 1.81 -7.98
C PRO A 125 -1.06 2.79 -8.85
N ASN A 126 -1.66 3.83 -8.26
CA ASN A 126 -2.50 4.79 -8.96
C ASN A 126 -2.63 6.10 -8.18
N SER A 127 -3.04 7.15 -8.89
CA SER A 127 -3.23 8.50 -8.34
C SER A 127 -4.38 8.60 -7.33
N ASN A 128 -5.42 7.75 -7.41
CA ASN A 128 -6.52 7.75 -6.44
C ASN A 128 -6.04 7.40 -5.02
N LEU A 129 -5.11 6.45 -4.89
CA LEU A 129 -4.49 6.13 -3.60
C LEU A 129 -3.67 7.29 -3.06
N CYS A 130 -3.02 8.06 -3.94
CA CYS A 130 -2.32 9.27 -3.53
C CYS A 130 -3.29 10.34 -3.00
N GLN A 131 -4.42 10.55 -3.68
CA GLN A 131 -5.45 11.47 -3.21
C GLN A 131 -6.02 11.05 -1.84
N ASN A 132 -6.13 9.75 -1.56
CA ASN A 132 -6.50 9.27 -0.23
C ASN A 132 -5.45 9.58 0.86
N LEU A 133 -4.17 9.66 0.51
CA LEU A 133 -3.12 10.13 1.44
C LEU A 133 -3.18 11.64 1.63
N VAL A 134 -3.41 12.41 0.56
CA VAL A 134 -3.62 13.86 0.63
C VAL A 134 -4.79 14.21 1.55
N GLN A 135 -5.89 13.45 1.51
CA GLN A 135 -7.02 13.64 2.43
C GLN A 135 -6.68 13.30 3.89
N SER A 136 -5.70 12.41 4.13
CA SER A 136 -5.33 11.97 5.48
C SER A 136 -4.32 12.91 6.15
N TYR A 137 -3.34 13.40 5.38
CA TYR A 137 -2.23 14.21 5.91
C TYR A 137 -2.29 15.68 5.48
N GLY A 138 -3.07 16.02 4.45
CA GLY A 138 -3.23 17.37 3.93
C GLY A 138 -2.34 17.67 2.72
N ALA A 139 -2.87 18.45 1.78
CA ALA A 139 -2.19 18.84 0.54
C ALA A 139 -0.93 19.70 0.74
N LYS A 140 -0.75 20.27 1.94
CA LYS A 140 0.47 20.99 2.31
C LYS A 140 1.67 20.03 2.47
N TYR A 141 1.42 18.81 2.91
CA TYR A 141 2.46 17.85 3.28
C TYR A 141 2.59 16.71 2.28
N VAL A 142 1.59 16.48 1.44
CA VAL A 142 1.61 15.39 0.45
C VAL A 142 1.43 15.97 -0.94
N ALA A 143 2.41 15.74 -1.80
CA ALA A 143 2.35 16.01 -3.23
C ALA A 143 2.21 14.69 -4.00
N CYS A 144 1.31 14.67 -4.99
CA CYS A 144 1.11 13.53 -5.87
C CYS A 144 1.67 13.85 -7.25
N ASP A 145 2.47 12.94 -7.81
CA ASP A 145 2.80 13.00 -9.24
C ASP A 145 1.76 12.22 -10.08
N ASP A 146 1.76 12.47 -11.39
CA ASP A 146 0.89 11.76 -12.33
C ASP A 146 1.33 10.30 -12.56
N ALA A 147 2.52 9.92 -12.10
CA ALA A 147 3.07 8.57 -12.18
C ALA A 147 2.64 7.66 -11.01
N GLY A 148 1.92 8.21 -10.02
CA GLY A 148 1.42 7.48 -8.85
C GLY A 148 2.32 7.52 -7.62
N THR A 149 3.31 8.41 -7.54
CA THR A 149 4.17 8.58 -6.36
C THR A 149 3.60 9.65 -5.43
N ALA A 150 3.49 9.33 -4.14
CA ALA A 150 3.24 10.30 -3.09
C ALA A 150 4.57 10.77 -2.50
N THR A 151 4.84 12.07 -2.55
CA THR A 151 5.98 12.69 -1.86
C THR A 151 5.46 13.38 -0.61
N ILE A 152 5.94 12.95 0.55
CA ILE A 152 5.56 13.50 1.85
C ILE A 152 6.68 14.40 2.34
N THR A 153 6.37 15.68 2.53
CA THR A 153 7.29 16.65 3.12
C THR A 153 7.19 16.60 4.64
N ILE A 154 8.32 16.37 5.28
CA ILE A 154 8.43 16.32 6.74
C ILE A 154 8.90 17.69 7.20
N ASN A 155 8.15 18.31 8.12
CA ASN A 155 8.58 19.56 8.72
C ASN A 155 9.93 19.35 9.41
N GLY A 156 10.91 20.16 9.02
CA GLY A 156 12.18 20.25 9.72
C GLY A 156 12.01 20.67 11.17
N VAL A 157 13.01 20.33 11.98
CA VAL A 157 13.20 20.97 13.27
C VAL A 157 13.93 22.28 13.00
N ASP A 158 13.29 23.42 13.27
CA ASP A 158 13.98 24.71 13.25
C ASP A 158 15.04 24.68 14.36
N GLY A 159 16.31 24.79 13.97
CA GLY A 159 17.47 24.82 14.88
C GLY A 159 17.62 26.13 15.64
#